data_AF-A0A957XXM6-F1
#
_entry.id   AF-A0A957XXM6-F1
#
_cell.length_a   1.000
_cell.length_b   1.000
_cell.length_c   1.000
_cell.angle_alpha   90.00
_cell.angle_beta   90.00
_cell.angle_gamma   90.00
#
_symmetry.space_group_name_H-M   'P 1'
#
loop_
_entity.id
_entity.type
_entity.pdbx_description
1 polymer ?
#
loop_
_entity_poly.entity_id
_entity_poly.type
_entity_poly.pdbx_seq_one_letter_code
_entity_poly.pdbx_strand_id
1 'polypeptide(L)'
;MSPIIWQPSNNSVNSLLRLPEKSPMSSKYHKRILIAILITAIALRLAAALLLGNSIAETRGGTYDQITYDALAQRVVGGYGFTFASDWWPYVRAGQPTAFWSYLYTLYLALIYSLAGHQPLLARVIQAILVGLAMPWLTYRIGKRIFGTGPALIAAAINAAYLYFITYAASLMTEAFYIAGILWIVDVAMRLTEAFSNSQATGRHETAPQLRLGIELGLAMGMTLLMRQVISGFLVVLAFWFFWLAWRKHWLRQALVPLAVAAVVMVVINLPFIARNYRLFGAIIMPNTNVGINFFWANHPIYGTQFEPVLSPSHGVSYQELIPPELRNLNEAQLDKALLARGLQFVAEDPGRYLLLSLSRVPIYFQFWPTPQSTLLSNVARLLSFGLFLPFIVYGLVVAIRAARPSGPLRSPPAAQGDTSDLRLAFLVL
;
A
#
# COMPACT_ATOMS: atom_id res chain seq x y z
N MET A 1 -38.26 48.73 -24.89
CA MET A 1 -36.90 48.16 -24.89
C MET A 1 -36.78 47.24 -23.70
N SER A 2 -36.92 45.93 -23.92
CA SER A 2 -36.81 44.91 -22.88
C SER A 2 -35.38 44.37 -22.85
N PRO A 3 -34.75 44.14 -21.69
CA PRO A 3 -33.39 43.63 -21.65
C PRO A 3 -33.37 42.12 -21.92
N ILE A 4 -32.52 41.73 -22.87
CA ILE A 4 -32.20 40.33 -23.19
C ILE A 4 -31.31 39.80 -22.07
N ILE A 5 -31.82 38.88 -21.26
CA ILE A 5 -31.05 38.13 -20.27
C ILE A 5 -30.38 36.96 -21.01
N TRP A 6 -29.06 37.03 -21.13
CA TRP A 6 -28.24 35.95 -21.69
C TRP A 6 -28.03 34.86 -20.63
N GLN A 7 -28.67 33.71 -20.78
CA GLN A 7 -28.40 32.52 -19.97
C GLN A 7 -27.26 31.70 -20.60
N PRO A 8 -26.14 31.44 -19.89
CA PRO A 8 -25.11 30.54 -20.41
C PRO A 8 -25.64 29.11 -20.44
N SER A 9 -25.61 28.47 -21.62
CA SER A 9 -25.97 27.06 -21.75
C SER A 9 -24.98 26.17 -20.98
N ASN A 10 -25.49 25.38 -20.03
CA ASN A 10 -24.76 24.34 -19.27
C ASN A 10 -24.23 23.16 -20.13
N ASN A 11 -24.24 23.27 -21.46
CA ASN A 11 -23.96 22.18 -22.39
C ASN A 11 -22.47 21.89 -22.64
N SER A 12 -21.56 22.78 -22.23
CA SER A 12 -20.12 22.65 -22.52
C SER A 12 -19.35 21.73 -21.56
N VAL A 13 -19.89 21.44 -20.37
CA VAL A 13 -19.26 20.50 -19.42
C VAL A 13 -19.69 19.05 -19.67
N ASN A 14 -20.91 18.85 -20.14
CA ASN A 14 -21.44 17.51 -20.48
C ASN A 14 -20.78 16.89 -21.72
N SER A 15 -20.22 17.70 -22.62
CA SER A 15 -19.54 17.21 -23.82
C SER A 15 -18.12 16.69 -23.54
N LEU A 16 -17.44 17.21 -22.51
CA LEU A 16 -16.07 16.78 -22.16
C LEU A 16 -16.02 15.45 -21.39
N LEU A 17 -17.13 15.01 -20.80
CA LEU A 17 -17.27 13.72 -20.12
C LEU A 17 -17.85 12.62 -21.02
N ARG A 18 -18.42 12.98 -22.17
CA ARG A 18 -18.80 12.03 -23.22
C ARG A 18 -17.60 11.82 -24.13
N LEU A 19 -16.70 10.92 -23.73
CA LEU A 19 -15.81 10.30 -24.70
C LEU A 19 -16.71 9.76 -25.83
N PRO A 20 -16.43 10.07 -27.11
CA PRO A 20 -17.21 9.54 -28.21
C PRO A 20 -17.25 8.02 -28.07
N GLU A 21 -18.45 7.43 -28.14
CA GLU A 21 -18.65 5.99 -28.29
C GLU A 21 -17.99 5.56 -29.60
N LYS A 22 -16.66 5.39 -29.56
CA LYS A 22 -15.95 4.58 -30.54
C LYS A 22 -16.58 3.20 -30.45
N SER A 23 -16.96 2.69 -31.62
CA SER A 23 -17.56 1.37 -31.86
C SER A 23 -17.26 0.36 -30.75
N PRO A 24 -18.25 -0.38 -30.22
CA PRO A 24 -18.03 -1.30 -29.12
C PRO A 24 -17.08 -2.40 -29.58
N MET A 25 -15.78 -2.24 -29.30
CA MET A 25 -14.82 -3.31 -29.50
C MET A 25 -15.36 -4.52 -28.75
N SER A 26 -15.44 -5.67 -29.42
CA SER A 26 -16.04 -6.86 -28.81
C SER A 26 -15.31 -7.22 -27.50
N SER A 27 -16.04 -7.83 -26.56
CA SER A 27 -15.50 -8.31 -25.26
C SER A 27 -14.20 -9.12 -25.43
N LYS A 28 -14.07 -9.85 -26.55
CA LYS A 28 -12.88 -10.61 -26.94
C LYS A 28 -11.65 -9.74 -27.16
N TYR A 29 -11.80 -8.55 -27.75
CA TYR A 29 -10.68 -7.61 -27.96
C TYR A 29 -10.19 -7.03 -26.64
N HIS A 30 -11.09 -6.59 -25.75
CA HIS A 30 -10.71 -6.07 -24.43
C HIS A 30 -9.95 -7.12 -23.60
N LYS A 31 -10.38 -8.40 -23.66
CA LYS A 31 -9.68 -9.50 -23.01
C LYS A 31 -8.27 -9.71 -23.58
N ARG A 32 -8.10 -9.64 -24.91
CA ARG A 32 -6.79 -9.75 -25.56
C ARG A 32 -5.85 -8.62 -25.15
N ILE A 33 -6.35 -7.38 -25.09
CA ILE A 33 -5.57 -6.22 -24.66
C ILE A 33 -5.14 -6.38 -23.20
N LEU A 34 -6.05 -6.80 -22.31
CA LEU A 34 -5.69 -7.05 -20.91
C LEU A 34 -4.60 -8.13 -20.81
N ILE A 35 -4.74 -9.25 -21.51
CA ILE A 35 -3.72 -10.32 -21.51
C ILE A 35 -2.37 -9.77 -21.99
N ALA A 36 -2.34 -8.98 -23.06
CA ALA A 36 -1.11 -8.34 -23.54
C ALA A 36 -0.49 -7.42 -22.47
N ILE A 37 -1.30 -6.61 -21.76
CA ILE A 37 -0.83 -5.76 -20.66
C ILE A 37 -0.21 -6.61 -19.54
N LEU A 38 -0.87 -7.70 -19.14
CA LEU A 38 -0.36 -8.58 -18.08
C LEU A 38 0.96 -9.26 -18.48
N ILE A 39 1.05 -9.74 -19.72
CA ILE A 39 2.29 -10.33 -20.25
C ILE A 39 3.41 -9.29 -20.25
N THR A 40 3.15 -8.08 -20.74
CA THR A 40 4.14 -6.98 -20.72
C THR A 40 4.56 -6.62 -19.30
N ALA A 41 3.62 -6.54 -18.36
CA ALA A 41 3.91 -6.23 -16.96
C ALA A 41 4.86 -7.26 -16.32
N ILE A 42 4.63 -8.54 -16.59
CA ILE A 42 5.47 -9.65 -16.14
C ILE A 42 6.84 -9.57 -16.84
N ALA A 43 6.87 -9.40 -18.16
CA ALA A 43 8.11 -9.36 -18.94
C ALA A 43 9.05 -8.23 -18.49
N LEU A 44 8.53 -7.02 -18.26
CA LEU A 44 9.33 -5.88 -17.78
C LEU A 44 9.93 -6.12 -16.39
N ARG A 45 9.16 -6.72 -15.48
CA ARG A 45 9.62 -7.05 -14.12
C ARG A 45 10.60 -8.21 -14.11
N LEU A 46 10.37 -9.21 -14.95
CA LEU A 46 11.30 -10.34 -15.15
C LEU A 46 12.62 -9.86 -15.73
N ALA A 47 12.61 -8.97 -16.73
CA ALA A 47 13.83 -8.39 -17.27
C ALA A 47 14.62 -7.67 -16.16
N ALA A 48 13.95 -6.85 -15.34
CA ALA A 48 14.59 -6.19 -14.21
C ALA A 48 15.13 -7.17 -13.15
N ALA A 49 14.42 -8.26 -12.87
CA ALA A 49 14.86 -9.31 -11.95
C ALA A 49 16.10 -10.05 -12.47
N LEU A 50 16.10 -10.44 -13.75
CA LEU A 50 17.21 -11.12 -14.42
C LEU A 50 18.46 -10.24 -14.50
N LEU A 51 18.29 -8.95 -14.77
CA LEU A 51 19.40 -7.98 -14.78
C LEU A 51 20.07 -7.84 -13.42
N LEU A 52 19.30 -7.92 -12.32
CA LEU A 52 19.88 -7.91 -10.96
C LEU A 52 20.52 -9.26 -10.59
N GLY A 53 20.15 -10.35 -11.26
CA GLY A 53 20.72 -11.67 -11.03
C GLY A 53 20.61 -12.10 -9.57
N ASN A 54 21.67 -12.72 -9.06
CA ASN A 54 21.80 -13.09 -7.63
C ASN A 54 22.45 -11.98 -6.78
N SER A 55 22.78 -10.82 -7.34
CA SER A 55 23.47 -9.76 -6.59
C SER A 55 22.57 -9.22 -5.47
N ILE A 56 23.11 -9.07 -4.27
CA ILE A 56 22.44 -8.42 -3.13
C ILE A 56 23.29 -7.20 -2.79
N ALA A 57 22.94 -6.04 -3.36
CA ALA A 57 23.67 -4.80 -3.14
C ALA A 57 22.72 -3.61 -3.20
N GLU A 58 23.07 -2.55 -2.48
CA GLU A 58 22.37 -1.27 -2.59
C GLU A 58 22.68 -0.62 -3.95
N THR A 59 21.90 -0.98 -4.96
CA THR A 59 22.16 -0.59 -6.35
C THR A 59 21.43 0.68 -6.77
N ARG A 60 20.43 1.13 -5.99
CA ARG A 60 19.47 2.16 -6.46
C ARG A 60 19.23 3.30 -5.46
N GLY A 61 19.88 3.27 -4.29
CA GLY A 61 19.65 4.18 -3.17
C GLY A 61 18.33 3.87 -2.47
N GLY A 62 18.36 3.50 -1.19
CA GLY A 62 17.14 3.17 -0.42
C GLY A 62 16.63 1.74 -0.64
N THR A 63 17.47 0.82 -1.13
CA THR A 63 17.17 -0.61 -1.23
C THR A 63 18.00 -1.44 -0.24
N TYR A 64 18.49 -0.82 0.83
CA TYR A 64 19.29 -1.47 1.86
C TYR A 64 18.53 -2.61 2.55
N ASP A 65 17.22 -2.47 2.70
CA ASP A 65 16.35 -3.50 3.27
C ASP A 65 16.50 -4.87 2.59
N GLN A 66 16.85 -4.91 1.30
CA GLN A 66 17.06 -6.18 0.60
C GLN A 66 18.22 -6.99 1.22
N ILE A 67 19.28 -6.32 1.69
CA ILE A 67 20.43 -6.93 2.36
C ILE A 67 19.95 -7.53 3.68
N THR A 68 19.09 -6.78 4.38
CA THR A 68 18.54 -7.20 5.67
C THR A 68 17.59 -8.39 5.54
N TYR A 69 16.66 -8.37 4.59
CA TYR A 69 15.75 -9.47 4.35
C TYR A 69 16.48 -10.73 3.88
N ASP A 70 17.50 -10.58 3.03
CA ASP A 70 18.35 -11.69 2.60
C ASP A 70 19.09 -12.33 3.78
N ALA A 71 19.80 -11.51 4.58
CA ALA A 71 20.53 -11.97 5.76
C ALA A 71 19.60 -12.65 6.77
N LEU A 72 18.43 -12.07 7.05
CA LEU A 72 17.47 -12.63 8.00
C LEU A 72 16.87 -13.96 7.50
N ALA A 73 16.59 -14.07 6.21
CA ALA A 73 16.10 -15.31 5.60
C ALA A 73 17.14 -16.43 5.69
N GLN A 74 18.41 -16.14 5.42
CA GLN A 74 19.50 -17.10 5.59
C GLN A 74 19.62 -17.59 7.06
N ARG A 75 19.48 -16.67 8.03
CA ARG A 75 19.48 -17.02 9.47
C ARG A 75 18.32 -17.92 9.87
N VAL A 76 17.13 -17.68 9.33
CA VAL A 76 15.96 -18.55 9.52
C VAL A 76 16.20 -19.94 8.94
N VAL A 77 16.70 -20.04 7.70
CA VAL A 77 17.03 -21.33 7.06
C VAL A 77 18.10 -22.09 7.84
N GLY A 78 19.10 -21.38 8.37
CA GLY A 78 20.15 -21.96 9.21
C GLY A 78 19.70 -22.39 10.61
N GLY A 79 18.41 -22.26 10.96
CA GLY A 79 17.87 -22.70 12.25
C GLY A 79 18.08 -21.71 13.40
N TYR A 80 18.60 -20.51 13.13
CA TYR A 80 18.83 -19.48 14.16
C TYR A 80 17.60 -18.58 14.41
N GLY A 81 16.49 -18.83 13.71
CA GLY A 81 15.28 -18.02 13.77
C GLY A 81 15.49 -16.59 13.27
N PHE A 82 14.59 -15.68 13.65
CA PHE A 82 14.68 -14.26 13.30
C PHE A 82 15.72 -13.58 14.21
N THR A 83 17.00 -13.70 13.85
CA THR A 83 18.17 -13.13 14.54
C THR A 83 19.22 -12.69 13.51
N PHE A 84 20.20 -11.88 13.91
CA PHE A 84 21.39 -11.56 13.11
C PHE A 84 22.66 -12.16 13.71
N ALA A 85 23.67 -12.42 12.89
CA ALA A 85 24.96 -12.96 13.34
C ALA A 85 25.88 -11.89 13.94
N SER A 86 25.70 -10.64 13.55
CA SER A 86 26.37 -9.46 14.09
C SER A 86 25.32 -8.46 14.59
N ASP A 87 25.79 -7.39 15.22
CA ASP A 87 24.95 -6.22 15.44
C ASP A 87 24.40 -5.71 14.10
N TRP A 88 23.14 -5.33 14.10
CA TRP A 88 22.39 -4.97 12.90
C TRP A 88 21.52 -3.73 13.13
N TRP A 89 21.35 -2.93 12.08
CA TRP A 89 20.36 -1.84 12.04
C TRP A 89 18.98 -2.37 12.43
N PRO A 90 18.05 -1.64 13.09
CA PRO A 90 18.23 -0.32 13.68
C PRO A 90 19.01 -0.32 15.00
N TYR A 91 18.87 -1.36 15.82
CA TYR A 91 19.56 -1.53 17.10
C TYR A 91 19.42 -2.99 17.60
N VAL A 92 19.67 -3.96 16.74
CA VAL A 92 19.53 -5.40 17.06
C VAL A 92 20.90 -5.98 17.33
N ARG A 93 21.13 -6.44 18.55
CA ARG A 93 22.41 -7.05 18.94
C ARG A 93 22.58 -8.45 18.34
N ALA A 94 23.82 -8.84 18.08
CA ALA A 94 24.15 -10.18 17.59
C ALA A 94 23.47 -11.29 18.41
N GLY A 95 22.86 -12.25 17.72
CA GLY A 95 22.17 -13.41 18.31
C GLY A 95 20.83 -13.10 18.98
N GLN A 96 20.44 -11.83 19.14
CA GLN A 96 19.16 -11.51 19.77
C GLN A 96 17.98 -11.71 18.82
N PRO A 97 16.84 -12.23 19.34
CA PRO A 97 15.64 -12.37 18.56
C PRO A 97 15.04 -11.01 18.24
N THR A 98 14.52 -10.89 17.02
CA THR A 98 13.88 -9.66 16.54
C THR A 98 12.44 -9.89 16.08
N ALA A 99 11.68 -8.82 16.13
CA ALA A 99 10.37 -8.60 15.53
C ALA A 99 10.34 -7.36 14.63
N PHE A 100 11.48 -6.71 14.36
CA PHE A 100 11.48 -5.41 13.68
C PHE A 100 11.04 -5.48 12.19
N TRP A 101 11.35 -6.60 11.51
CA TRP A 101 11.11 -6.80 10.07
C TRP A 101 9.91 -7.68 9.75
N SER A 102 9.39 -7.56 8.53
CA SER A 102 8.27 -8.36 8.04
C SER A 102 8.51 -9.86 8.15
N TYR A 103 7.66 -10.55 8.93
CA TYR A 103 7.71 -12.00 9.02
C TYR A 103 7.39 -12.68 7.72
N LEU A 104 6.29 -12.27 7.07
CA LEU A 104 5.81 -12.97 5.89
C LEU A 104 6.79 -12.82 4.72
N TYR A 105 7.45 -11.66 4.59
CA TYR A 105 8.45 -11.46 3.55
C TYR A 105 9.73 -12.26 3.82
N THR A 106 10.23 -12.27 5.06
CA THR A 106 11.37 -13.12 5.43
C THR A 106 11.07 -14.60 5.22
N LEU A 107 9.88 -15.07 5.60
CA LEU A 107 9.49 -16.48 5.41
C LEU A 107 9.31 -16.84 3.94
N TYR A 108 8.85 -15.90 3.11
CA TYR A 108 8.83 -16.08 1.65
C TYR A 108 10.24 -16.35 1.09
N LEU A 109 11.23 -15.54 1.48
CA LEU A 109 12.61 -15.77 1.06
C LEU A 109 13.20 -17.05 1.66
N ALA A 110 12.96 -17.30 2.95
CA ALA A 110 13.45 -18.48 3.64
C ALA A 110 12.91 -19.77 3.01
N LEU A 111 11.63 -19.80 2.62
CA LEU A 111 11.04 -20.93 1.91
C LEU A 111 11.81 -21.21 0.61
N ILE A 112 12.05 -20.19 -0.20
CA ILE A 112 12.78 -20.34 -1.47
C ILE A 112 14.21 -20.81 -1.21
N TYR A 113 14.89 -20.22 -0.23
CA TYR A 113 16.26 -20.58 0.10
C TYR A 113 16.39 -21.99 0.69
N SER A 114 15.36 -22.47 1.40
CA SER A 114 15.31 -23.85 1.90
C SER A 114 15.14 -24.89 0.78
N LEU A 115 14.45 -24.53 -0.30
CA LEU A 115 14.14 -25.45 -1.40
C LEU A 115 15.22 -25.45 -2.50
N ALA A 116 15.80 -24.30 -2.80
CA ALA A 116 16.70 -24.11 -3.94
C ALA A 116 18.13 -23.66 -3.55
N GLY A 117 18.43 -23.57 -2.26
CA GLY A 117 19.64 -22.92 -1.75
C GLY A 117 19.57 -21.40 -1.85
N HIS A 118 20.63 -20.71 -1.44
CA HIS A 118 20.70 -19.25 -1.47
C HIS A 118 20.72 -18.73 -2.92
N GLN A 119 19.52 -18.55 -3.49
CA GLN A 119 19.28 -18.11 -4.87
C GLN A 119 18.35 -16.88 -4.90
N PRO A 120 18.86 -15.68 -4.58
CA PRO A 120 18.09 -14.43 -4.64
C PRO A 120 17.34 -14.21 -5.96
N LEU A 121 17.93 -14.62 -7.09
CA LEU A 121 17.32 -14.49 -8.41
C LEU A 121 15.97 -15.22 -8.49
N LEU A 122 15.88 -16.44 -7.93
CA LEU A 122 14.64 -17.22 -7.96
C LEU A 122 13.52 -16.48 -7.20
N ALA A 123 13.85 -15.88 -6.05
CA ALA A 123 12.91 -15.06 -5.30
C ALA A 123 12.49 -13.79 -6.06
N ARG A 124 13.40 -13.16 -6.81
CA ARG A 124 13.05 -12.02 -7.67
C ARG A 124 12.12 -12.43 -8.80
N VAL A 125 12.38 -13.56 -9.46
CA VAL A 125 11.57 -14.09 -10.57
C VAL A 125 10.14 -14.40 -10.10
N ILE A 126 10.00 -15.11 -8.98
CA ILE A 126 8.68 -15.45 -8.42
C ILE A 126 7.93 -14.17 -8.04
N GLN A 127 8.58 -13.23 -7.34
CA GLN A 127 8.00 -11.95 -6.98
C GLN A 127 7.57 -11.15 -8.21
N ALA A 128 8.42 -11.06 -9.24
CA ALA A 128 8.15 -10.35 -10.49
C ALA A 128 6.93 -10.90 -11.22
N ILE A 129 6.74 -12.23 -11.26
CA ILE A 129 5.58 -12.87 -11.88
C ILE A 129 4.32 -12.59 -11.07
N LEU A 130 4.35 -12.85 -9.76
CA LEU A 130 3.19 -12.70 -8.89
C LEU A 130 2.69 -11.26 -8.87
N VAL A 131 3.59 -10.31 -8.65
CA VAL A 131 3.26 -8.88 -8.58
C VAL A 131 2.95 -8.31 -9.97
N GLY A 132 3.70 -8.74 -11.00
CA GLY A 132 3.47 -8.34 -12.39
C GLY A 132 2.11 -8.78 -12.92
N LEU A 133 1.55 -9.88 -12.40
CA LEU A 133 0.18 -10.28 -12.67
C LEU A 133 -0.81 -9.51 -11.79
N ALA A 134 -0.61 -9.53 -10.47
CA ALA A 134 -1.59 -9.08 -9.49
C ALA A 134 -1.88 -7.58 -9.59
N MET A 135 -0.84 -6.73 -9.64
CA MET A 135 -1.01 -5.28 -9.60
C MET A 135 -1.83 -4.72 -10.78
N PRO A 136 -1.45 -4.95 -12.06
CA PRO A 136 -2.25 -4.44 -13.19
C PRO A 136 -3.62 -5.12 -13.29
N TRP A 137 -3.75 -6.40 -12.91
CA TRP A 137 -5.05 -7.09 -12.93
C TRP A 137 -6.02 -6.51 -11.89
N LEU A 138 -5.59 -6.32 -10.64
CA LEU A 138 -6.40 -5.69 -9.61
C LEU A 138 -6.71 -4.22 -9.96
N THR A 139 -5.74 -3.49 -10.51
CA THR A 139 -5.96 -2.13 -11.03
C THR A 139 -7.06 -2.10 -12.10
N TYR A 140 -7.00 -3.02 -13.07
CA TYR A 140 -8.06 -3.17 -14.08
C TYR A 140 -9.42 -3.47 -13.44
N ARG A 141 -9.47 -4.40 -12.49
CA ARG A 141 -10.73 -4.80 -11.83
C ARG A 141 -11.37 -3.65 -11.05
N ILE A 142 -10.58 -2.90 -10.29
CA ILE A 142 -11.03 -1.71 -9.57
C ILE A 142 -11.47 -0.64 -10.57
N GLY A 143 -10.61 -0.29 -11.54
CA GLY A 143 -10.90 0.72 -12.55
C GLY A 143 -12.14 0.40 -13.37
N LYS A 144 -12.38 -0.87 -13.70
CA LYS A 144 -13.54 -1.30 -14.49
C LYS A 144 -14.84 -1.07 -13.76
N ARG A 145 -14.88 -1.34 -12.44
CA ARG A 145 -16.07 -1.10 -11.61
C ARG A 145 -16.43 0.38 -11.52
N ILE A 146 -15.42 1.24 -11.44
CA ILE A 146 -15.64 2.68 -11.22
C ILE A 146 -15.88 3.39 -12.57
N PHE A 147 -14.97 3.20 -13.52
CA PHE A 147 -14.85 4.02 -14.73
C PHE A 147 -15.15 3.26 -16.03
N GLY A 148 -15.45 1.96 -15.96
CA GLY A 148 -15.68 1.12 -17.14
C GLY A 148 -14.39 0.61 -17.81
N THR A 149 -14.54 -0.15 -18.89
CA THR A 149 -13.46 -0.98 -19.44
C THR A 149 -12.30 -0.18 -20.05
N GLY A 150 -12.58 0.89 -20.80
CA GLY A 150 -11.54 1.68 -21.48
C GLY A 150 -10.54 2.30 -20.50
N PRO A 151 -10.99 3.16 -19.56
CA PRO A 151 -10.12 3.74 -18.54
C PRO A 151 -9.41 2.68 -17.68
N ALA A 152 -10.06 1.56 -17.39
CA ALA A 152 -9.46 0.46 -16.64
C ALA A 152 -8.26 -0.19 -17.35
N LEU A 153 -8.34 -0.37 -18.67
CA LEU A 153 -7.22 -0.89 -19.47
C LEU A 153 -6.05 0.09 -19.47
N ILE A 154 -6.33 1.40 -19.58
CA ILE A 154 -5.30 2.44 -19.52
C ILE A 154 -4.63 2.44 -18.14
N ALA A 155 -5.41 2.39 -17.06
CA ALA A 155 -4.87 2.33 -15.70
C ALA A 155 -3.99 1.08 -15.48
N ALA A 156 -4.40 -0.07 -16.00
CA ALA A 156 -3.61 -1.30 -15.95
C ALA A 156 -2.32 -1.20 -16.79
N ALA A 157 -2.37 -0.57 -17.97
CA ALA A 157 -1.19 -0.34 -18.80
C ALA A 157 -0.19 0.61 -18.13
N ILE A 158 -0.67 1.69 -17.50
CA ILE A 158 0.16 2.60 -16.71
C ILE A 158 0.82 1.81 -15.56
N ASN A 159 0.06 1.01 -14.82
CA ASN A 159 0.60 0.18 -13.74
C ASN A 159 1.67 -0.82 -14.24
N ALA A 160 1.43 -1.42 -15.41
CA ALA A 160 2.38 -2.36 -16.04
C ALA A 160 3.74 -1.70 -16.33
N ALA A 161 3.74 -0.46 -16.83
CA ALA A 161 4.93 0.27 -17.25
C ALA A 161 5.50 1.25 -16.20
N TYR A 162 4.84 1.42 -15.04
CA TYR A 162 5.25 2.37 -14.01
C TYR A 162 6.63 2.01 -13.43
N LEU A 163 7.63 2.87 -13.65
CA LEU A 163 9.03 2.52 -13.43
C LEU A 163 9.33 2.14 -11.97
N TYR A 164 8.73 2.84 -10.99
CA TYR A 164 8.85 2.44 -9.59
C TYR A 164 8.29 1.05 -9.30
N PHE A 165 7.17 0.67 -9.92
CA PHE A 165 6.61 -0.67 -9.71
C PHE A 165 7.48 -1.75 -10.34
N ILE A 166 8.15 -1.45 -11.45
CA ILE A 166 9.11 -2.35 -12.07
C ILE A 166 10.35 -2.50 -11.16
N THR A 167 10.91 -1.39 -10.68
CA THR A 167 12.14 -1.42 -9.89
C THR A 167 11.94 -2.08 -8.52
N TYR A 168 10.88 -1.74 -7.79
CA TYR A 168 10.59 -2.35 -6.49
C TYR A 168 10.08 -3.79 -6.60
N ALA A 169 9.47 -4.20 -7.72
CA ALA A 169 9.13 -5.61 -7.94
C ALA A 169 10.36 -6.49 -8.16
N ALA A 170 11.48 -5.93 -8.62
CA ALA A 170 12.74 -6.66 -8.80
C ALA A 170 13.67 -6.61 -7.56
N SER A 171 13.48 -5.62 -6.67
CA SER A 171 14.19 -5.55 -5.40
C SER A 171 13.59 -6.53 -4.39
N LEU A 172 14.42 -7.18 -3.56
CA LEU A 172 13.94 -8.08 -2.52
C LEU A 172 13.42 -7.28 -1.31
N MET A 173 12.30 -6.60 -1.47
CA MET A 173 11.68 -5.76 -0.45
C MET A 173 10.15 -5.96 -0.40
N THR A 174 9.54 -5.50 0.69
CA THR A 174 8.11 -5.70 0.98
C THR A 174 7.15 -4.92 0.08
N GLU A 175 7.60 -3.82 -0.52
CA GLU A 175 6.78 -2.80 -1.18
C GLU A 175 5.88 -3.38 -2.27
N ALA A 176 6.44 -4.27 -3.09
CA ALA A 176 5.75 -4.84 -4.24
C ALA A 176 4.55 -5.70 -3.81
N PHE A 177 4.75 -6.61 -2.85
CA PHE A 177 3.66 -7.40 -2.28
C PHE A 177 2.71 -6.55 -1.43
N TYR A 178 3.24 -5.55 -0.73
CA TYR A 178 2.44 -4.64 0.08
C TYR A 178 1.43 -3.85 -0.77
N ILE A 179 1.86 -3.28 -1.90
CA ILE A 179 0.96 -2.58 -2.83
C ILE A 179 -0.07 -3.54 -3.44
N ALA A 180 0.34 -4.75 -3.83
CA ALA A 180 -0.58 -5.78 -4.32
C ALA A 180 -1.63 -6.15 -3.26
N GLY A 181 -1.23 -6.25 -1.99
CA GLY A 181 -2.11 -6.47 -0.84
C GLY A 181 -3.14 -5.35 -0.63
N ILE A 182 -2.72 -4.08 -0.72
CA ILE A 182 -3.64 -2.93 -0.66
C ILE A 182 -4.67 -3.00 -1.78
N LEU A 183 -4.22 -3.23 -3.03
CA LEU A 183 -5.13 -3.36 -4.17
C LEU A 183 -6.10 -4.53 -4.00
N TRP A 184 -5.64 -5.63 -3.39
CA TRP A 184 -6.47 -6.79 -3.10
C TRP A 184 -7.54 -6.47 -2.06
N ILE A 185 -7.17 -5.79 -0.97
CA ILE A 185 -8.11 -5.32 0.07
C ILE A 185 -9.20 -4.44 -0.57
N VAL A 186 -8.80 -3.45 -1.39
CA VAL A 186 -9.74 -2.55 -2.06
C VAL A 186 -10.67 -3.32 -3.01
N ASP A 187 -10.14 -4.22 -3.84
CA ASP A 187 -10.96 -5.02 -4.77
C ASP A 187 -11.97 -5.93 -4.04
N VAL A 188 -11.56 -6.60 -2.95
CA VAL A 188 -12.46 -7.45 -2.17
C VAL A 188 -13.50 -6.60 -1.44
N ALA A 189 -13.10 -5.46 -0.87
CA ALA A 189 -14.00 -4.51 -0.25
C ALA A 189 -15.11 -4.05 -1.22
N MET A 190 -14.74 -3.70 -2.46
CA MET A 190 -15.72 -3.33 -3.49
C MET A 190 -16.69 -4.47 -3.80
N ARG A 191 -16.18 -5.69 -4.01
CA ARG A 191 -17.01 -6.88 -4.27
C ARG A 191 -17.95 -7.21 -3.14
N LEU A 192 -17.48 -7.04 -1.90
CA LEU A 192 -18.29 -7.29 -0.72
C LEU A 192 -19.47 -6.30 -0.70
N THR A 193 -19.22 -5.01 -0.94
CA THR A 193 -20.26 -3.99 -1.07
C THR A 193 -21.27 -4.27 -2.20
N GLU A 194 -20.80 -4.76 -3.36
CA GLU A 194 -21.68 -5.22 -4.46
C GLU A 194 -22.61 -6.35 -3.99
N ALA A 195 -22.04 -7.36 -3.32
CA ALA A 195 -22.79 -8.52 -2.86
C ALA A 195 -23.93 -8.13 -1.90
N PHE A 196 -23.69 -7.17 -1.01
CA PHE A 196 -24.73 -6.67 -0.11
C PHE A 196 -25.78 -5.83 -0.81
N SER A 197 -25.36 -4.94 -1.71
CA SER A 197 -26.28 -4.11 -2.49
C SER A 197 -27.22 -4.98 -3.34
N ASN A 198 -26.68 -6.03 -3.96
CA ASN A 198 -27.46 -7.00 -4.75
C ASN A 198 -28.41 -7.83 -3.87
N SER A 199 -27.97 -8.23 -2.67
CA SER A 199 -28.81 -8.97 -1.72
C SER A 199 -30.01 -8.13 -1.25
N GLN A 200 -29.79 -6.82 -1.05
CA GLN A 200 -30.86 -5.87 -0.72
C GLN A 200 -31.82 -5.66 -1.90
N ALA A 201 -31.30 -5.46 -3.12
CA ALA A 201 -32.11 -5.22 -4.32
C ALA A 201 -33.00 -6.42 -4.68
N THR A 202 -32.47 -7.64 -4.53
CA THR A 202 -33.20 -8.88 -4.89
C THR A 202 -34.02 -9.45 -3.73
N GLY A 203 -33.85 -8.94 -2.51
CA GLY A 203 -34.39 -9.52 -1.27
C GLY A 203 -33.82 -10.90 -0.91
N ARG A 204 -32.89 -11.45 -1.71
CA ARG A 204 -32.28 -12.76 -1.49
C ARG A 204 -30.98 -12.61 -0.72
N HIS A 205 -30.93 -13.20 0.47
CA HIS A 205 -29.70 -13.22 1.27
C HIS A 205 -28.83 -14.42 0.87
N GLU A 206 -27.77 -14.14 0.12
CA GLU A 206 -26.76 -15.14 -0.21
C GLU A 206 -25.62 -15.13 0.82
N THR A 207 -25.78 -15.88 1.90
CA THR A 207 -24.80 -15.89 3.02
C THR A 207 -23.46 -16.50 2.61
N ALA A 208 -23.44 -17.53 1.76
CA ALA A 208 -22.22 -18.24 1.41
C ALA A 208 -21.23 -17.41 0.56
N PRO A 209 -21.65 -16.70 -0.51
CA PRO A 209 -20.77 -15.79 -1.25
C PRO A 209 -20.22 -14.66 -0.38
N GLN A 210 -21.05 -14.06 0.48
CA GLN A 210 -20.62 -13.01 1.40
C GLN A 210 -19.58 -13.51 2.40
N LEU A 211 -19.77 -14.72 2.94
CA LEU A 211 -18.81 -15.35 3.85
C LEU A 211 -17.47 -15.62 3.17
N ARG A 212 -17.48 -16.12 1.93
CA ARG A 212 -16.25 -16.33 1.13
C ARG A 212 -15.49 -15.02 0.93
N LEU A 213 -16.19 -13.93 0.64
CA LEU A 213 -15.59 -12.59 0.52
C LEU A 213 -15.07 -12.08 1.86
N GLY A 214 -15.73 -12.40 2.99
CA GLY A 214 -15.21 -12.12 4.33
C GLY A 214 -13.90 -12.84 4.61
N ILE A 215 -13.80 -14.13 4.27
CA ILE A 215 -12.55 -14.91 4.39
C ILE A 215 -11.46 -14.29 3.51
N GLU A 216 -11.78 -13.99 2.25
CA GLU A 216 -10.83 -13.38 1.31
C GLU A 216 -10.33 -12.01 1.81
N LEU A 217 -11.22 -11.19 2.38
CA LEU A 217 -10.87 -9.89 2.96
C LEU A 217 -9.95 -10.07 4.17
N GLY A 218 -10.25 -11.02 5.06
CA GLY A 218 -9.42 -11.34 6.22
C GLY A 218 -8.02 -11.82 5.81
N LEU A 219 -7.93 -12.66 4.78
CA LEU A 219 -6.66 -13.09 4.18
C LEU A 219 -5.85 -11.90 3.63
N ALA A 220 -6.50 -11.04 2.84
CA ALA A 220 -5.88 -9.86 2.25
C ALA A 220 -5.36 -8.90 3.35
N MET A 221 -6.19 -8.61 4.37
CA MET A 221 -5.80 -7.76 5.49
C MET A 221 -4.67 -8.39 6.32
N GLY A 222 -4.79 -9.67 6.68
CA GLY A 222 -3.81 -10.37 7.51
C GLY A 222 -2.44 -10.47 6.87
N MET A 223 -2.38 -10.86 5.58
CA MET A 223 -1.11 -10.93 4.84
C MET A 223 -0.49 -9.55 4.63
N THR A 224 -1.30 -8.53 4.31
CA THR A 224 -0.80 -7.16 4.11
C THR A 224 -0.27 -6.58 5.43
N LEU A 225 -0.90 -6.89 6.57
CA LEU A 225 -0.44 -6.49 7.89
C LEU A 225 0.91 -7.14 8.24
N LEU A 226 1.08 -8.43 7.95
CA LEU A 226 2.35 -9.13 8.13
C LEU A 226 3.45 -8.67 7.17
N MET A 227 3.08 -8.11 6.01
CA MET A 227 4.03 -7.43 5.13
C MET A 227 4.50 -6.14 5.77
N ARG A 228 3.59 -5.22 6.10
CA ARG A 228 3.93 -3.98 6.80
C ARG A 228 2.79 -3.54 7.70
N GLN A 229 3.06 -3.41 9.00
CA GLN A 229 2.04 -3.04 9.97
C GLN A 229 1.47 -1.63 9.81
N VAL A 230 2.12 -0.75 9.03
CA VAL A 230 1.64 0.61 8.75
C VAL A 230 0.25 0.63 8.10
N ILE A 231 -0.17 -0.48 7.47
CA ILE A 231 -1.53 -0.64 6.93
C ILE A 231 -2.62 -0.51 8.00
N SER A 232 -2.29 -0.71 9.29
CA SER A 232 -3.26 -0.65 10.39
C SER A 232 -4.11 0.62 10.37
N GLY A 233 -3.48 1.79 10.10
CA GLY A 233 -4.21 3.05 10.00
C GLY A 233 -5.23 3.05 8.84
N PHE A 234 -4.85 2.51 7.68
CA PHE A 234 -5.76 2.34 6.56
C PHE A 234 -6.90 1.36 6.88
N LEU A 235 -6.62 0.24 7.57
CA LEU A 235 -7.65 -0.73 7.96
C LEU A 235 -8.67 -0.12 8.93
N VAL A 236 -8.22 0.72 9.87
CA VAL A 236 -9.11 1.46 10.79
C VAL A 236 -10.02 2.41 10.01
N VAL A 237 -9.45 3.21 9.10
CA VAL A 237 -10.24 4.11 8.24
C VAL A 237 -11.23 3.32 7.38
N LEU A 238 -10.80 2.21 6.78
CA LEU A 238 -11.63 1.33 5.98
C LEU A 238 -12.78 0.75 6.81
N ALA A 239 -12.52 0.31 8.04
CA ALA A 239 -13.53 -0.22 8.95
C ALA A 239 -14.57 0.85 9.33
N PHE A 240 -14.13 2.06 9.68
CA PHE A 240 -15.05 3.18 9.97
C PHE A 240 -15.89 3.55 8.75
N TRP A 241 -15.27 3.62 7.58
CA TRP A 241 -15.95 3.91 6.32
C TRP A 241 -16.98 2.82 5.99
N PHE A 242 -16.63 1.54 6.13
CA PHE A 242 -17.56 0.43 5.95
C PHE A 242 -18.72 0.48 6.93
N PHE A 243 -18.46 0.74 8.21
CA PHE A 243 -19.50 0.87 9.23
C PHE A 243 -20.47 2.00 8.88
N TRP A 244 -19.94 3.18 8.53
CA TRP A 244 -20.74 4.32 8.10
C TRP A 244 -21.58 4.00 6.86
N LEU A 245 -21.00 3.33 5.86
CA LEU A 245 -21.69 2.93 4.64
C LEU A 245 -22.78 1.87 4.92
N ALA A 246 -22.46 0.88 5.76
CA ALA A 246 -23.37 -0.18 6.21
C ALA A 246 -24.60 0.39 6.93
N TRP A 247 -24.37 1.39 7.78
CA TRP A 247 -25.43 2.13 8.46
C TRP A 247 -26.29 2.92 7.47
N ARG A 248 -25.66 3.70 6.58
CA ARG A 248 -26.36 4.57 5.60
C ARG A 248 -27.22 3.81 4.59
N LYS A 249 -26.88 2.58 4.21
CA LYS A 249 -27.72 1.77 3.30
C LYS A 249 -28.52 0.68 4.02
N HIS A 250 -28.58 0.68 5.35
CA HIS A 250 -29.39 -0.25 6.16
C HIS A 250 -29.04 -1.76 6.02
N TRP A 251 -27.76 -2.07 5.81
CA TRP A 251 -27.23 -3.45 5.66
C TRP A 251 -26.31 -3.84 6.82
N LEU A 252 -26.30 -3.06 7.91
CA LEU A 252 -25.43 -3.30 9.06
C LEU A 252 -25.52 -4.73 9.59
N ARG A 253 -26.73 -5.27 9.76
CA ARG A 253 -26.94 -6.65 10.23
C ARG A 253 -26.35 -7.70 9.28
N GLN A 254 -26.44 -7.46 7.97
CA GLN A 254 -25.89 -8.36 6.94
C GLN A 254 -24.36 -8.29 6.92
N ALA A 255 -23.80 -7.11 7.15
CA ALA A 255 -22.37 -6.87 7.17
C ALA A 255 -21.64 -7.51 8.36
N LEU A 256 -22.31 -7.70 9.50
CA LEU A 256 -21.69 -8.19 10.74
C LEU A 256 -20.96 -9.52 10.56
N VAL A 257 -21.63 -10.53 9.98
CA VAL A 257 -21.06 -11.89 9.88
C VAL A 257 -19.78 -11.94 9.03
N PRO A 258 -19.78 -11.50 7.76
CA PRO A 258 -18.56 -11.57 6.94
C PRO A 258 -17.46 -10.62 7.42
N LEU A 259 -17.79 -9.48 8.04
CA LEU A 259 -16.77 -8.61 8.65
C LEU A 259 -16.16 -9.24 9.91
N ALA A 260 -16.97 -9.91 10.75
CA ALA A 260 -16.47 -10.67 11.89
C ALA A 260 -15.56 -11.81 11.42
N VAL A 261 -15.93 -12.51 10.35
CA VAL A 261 -15.10 -13.57 9.75
C VAL A 261 -13.80 -12.99 9.21
N ALA A 262 -13.83 -11.84 8.53
CA ALA A 262 -12.63 -11.17 8.07
C ALA A 262 -11.70 -10.81 9.24
N ALA A 263 -12.25 -10.29 10.34
CA ALA A 263 -11.49 -9.97 11.54
C ALA A 263 -10.88 -11.23 12.20
N VAL A 264 -11.65 -12.32 12.32
CA VAL A 264 -11.18 -13.59 12.88
C VAL A 264 -10.05 -14.16 12.02
N VAL A 265 -10.20 -14.21 10.70
CA VAL A 265 -9.17 -14.71 9.79
C VAL A 265 -7.90 -13.86 9.88
N MET A 266 -8.03 -12.53 9.91
CA MET A 266 -6.90 -11.63 10.09
C MET A 266 -6.17 -11.91 11.42
N VAL A 267 -6.90 -12.07 12.52
CA VAL A 267 -6.33 -12.38 13.83
C VAL A 267 -5.63 -13.74 13.81
N VAL A 268 -6.25 -14.79 13.27
CA VAL A 268 -5.67 -16.13 13.19
C VAL A 268 -4.35 -16.13 12.43
N ILE A 269 -4.23 -15.37 11.34
CA ILE A 269 -2.99 -15.26 10.56
C ILE A 269 -1.87 -14.58 11.36
N ASN A 270 -2.21 -13.58 12.19
CA ASN A 270 -1.23 -12.80 12.94
C ASN A 270 -0.90 -13.41 14.31
N LEU A 271 -1.81 -14.21 14.88
CA LEU A 271 -1.73 -14.75 16.23
C LEU A 271 -0.43 -15.53 16.52
N PRO A 272 0.09 -16.39 15.61
CA PRO A 272 1.35 -17.11 15.87
C PRO A 272 2.53 -16.17 16.13
N PHE A 273 2.60 -15.05 15.39
CA PHE A 273 3.66 -14.07 15.53
C PHE A 273 3.48 -13.21 16.79
N ILE A 274 2.24 -12.84 17.12
CA ILE A 274 1.93 -12.15 18.38
C ILE A 274 2.30 -13.04 19.58
N ALA A 275 1.93 -14.33 19.54
CA ALA A 275 2.26 -15.29 20.59
C ALA A 275 3.77 -15.52 20.71
N ARG A 276 4.49 -15.62 19.58
CA ARG A 276 5.96 -15.66 19.57
C ARG A 276 6.55 -14.43 20.24
N ASN A 277 6.10 -13.24 19.87
CA ASN A 277 6.63 -11.98 20.39
C ASN A 277 6.33 -11.81 21.88
N TYR A 278 5.15 -12.24 22.33
CA TYR A 278 4.82 -12.27 23.76
C TYR A 278 5.79 -13.15 24.54
N ARG A 279 6.13 -14.35 24.05
CA ARG A 279 7.10 -15.24 24.69
C ARG A 279 8.51 -14.67 24.73
N LEU A 280 8.91 -13.90 23.71
CA LEU A 280 10.26 -13.36 23.60
C LEU A 280 10.46 -12.05 24.38
N PHE A 281 9.46 -11.17 24.37
CA PHE A 281 9.59 -9.82 24.89
C PHE A 281 8.72 -9.55 26.13
N GLY A 282 7.84 -10.48 26.51
CA GLY A 282 6.91 -10.33 27.64
C GLY A 282 5.80 -9.30 27.40
N ALA A 283 5.57 -8.88 26.15
CA ALA A 283 4.61 -7.83 25.80
C ALA A 283 3.70 -8.26 24.65
N ILE A 284 2.40 -7.95 24.77
CA ILE A 284 1.44 -8.12 23.67
C ILE A 284 1.59 -6.90 22.75
N ILE A 285 2.15 -7.13 21.57
CA ILE A 285 2.42 -6.10 20.58
C ILE A 285 1.88 -6.53 19.21
N MET A 286 1.72 -5.56 18.32
CA MET A 286 1.55 -5.85 16.89
C MET A 286 2.75 -6.65 16.37
N PRO A 287 2.64 -7.34 15.23
CA PRO A 287 3.69 -8.21 14.74
C PRO A 287 5.07 -7.53 14.66
N ASN A 288 5.15 -6.22 14.39
CA ASN A 288 6.43 -5.54 14.32
C ASN A 288 6.69 -4.49 15.42
N THR A 289 7.93 -4.43 15.87
CA THR A 289 8.50 -3.53 16.91
C THR A 289 9.17 -2.31 16.29
N ASN A 290 8.53 -1.70 15.29
CA ASN A 290 9.13 -0.61 14.51
C ASN A 290 8.36 0.70 14.56
N VAL A 291 7.29 0.82 15.36
CA VAL A 291 6.50 2.06 15.40
C VAL A 291 7.23 3.14 16.20
N GLY A 292 7.62 2.81 17.43
CA GLY A 292 8.18 3.75 18.38
C GLY A 292 9.56 4.25 18.02
N ILE A 293 10.47 3.37 17.60
CA ILE A 293 11.81 3.77 17.17
C ILE A 293 11.79 4.65 15.92
N ASN A 294 10.93 4.32 14.93
CA ASN A 294 10.75 5.16 13.75
C ASN A 294 10.10 6.52 14.11
N PHE A 295 9.13 6.53 15.02
CA PHE A 295 8.50 7.78 15.49
C PHE A 295 9.47 8.65 16.28
N PHE A 296 10.30 8.06 17.14
CA PHE A 296 11.34 8.74 17.89
C PHE A 296 12.33 9.42 16.96
N TRP A 297 12.91 8.66 16.04
CA TRP A 297 13.90 9.19 15.11
C TRP A 297 13.28 10.26 14.22
N ALA A 298 12.17 9.98 13.52
CA ALA A 298 11.58 10.92 12.58
C ALA A 298 11.16 12.29 13.18
N ASN A 299 11.05 12.39 14.51
CA ASN A 299 10.66 13.60 15.23
C ASN A 299 11.75 14.15 16.17
N HIS A 300 12.96 13.58 16.12
CA HIS A 300 14.07 13.95 16.99
C HIS A 300 14.43 15.45 16.85
N PRO A 301 14.71 16.17 17.95
CA PRO A 301 15.02 17.61 17.92
C PRO A 301 16.21 18.01 17.03
N ILE A 302 17.11 17.06 16.73
CA ILE A 302 18.29 17.27 15.88
C ILE A 302 17.95 17.83 14.49
N TYR A 303 16.75 17.52 13.97
CA TYR A 303 16.28 18.01 12.67
C TYR A 303 15.78 19.46 12.71
N GLY A 304 15.62 20.06 13.89
CA GLY A 304 14.92 21.33 14.03
C GLY A 304 13.54 21.24 13.37
N THR A 305 13.33 22.01 12.30
CA THR A 305 12.09 22.07 11.51
C THR A 305 12.23 21.46 10.10
N GLN A 306 13.38 20.90 9.75
CA GLN A 306 13.66 20.39 8.40
C GLN A 306 13.83 18.87 8.44
N PHE A 307 12.89 18.15 7.83
CA PHE A 307 12.94 16.69 7.82
C PHE A 307 14.02 16.19 6.86
N GLU A 308 14.80 15.21 7.33
CA GLU A 308 15.76 14.47 6.51
C GLU A 308 15.31 13.01 6.39
N PRO A 309 15.23 12.43 5.17
CA PRO A 309 14.83 11.02 4.98
C PRO A 309 15.79 10.03 5.64
N VAL A 310 17.08 10.40 5.69
CA VAL A 310 18.16 9.67 6.34
C VAL A 310 18.98 10.72 7.08
N LEU A 311 19.33 10.44 8.33
CA LEU A 311 20.15 11.32 9.16
C LEU A 311 21.46 11.65 8.43
N SER A 312 21.64 12.93 8.14
CA SER A 312 22.82 13.41 7.44
C SER A 312 24.09 13.19 8.28
N PRO A 313 25.19 12.72 7.67
CA PRO A 313 26.50 12.66 8.34
C PRO A 313 26.99 14.02 8.88
N SER A 314 26.45 15.15 8.37
CA SER A 314 26.78 16.49 8.86
C SER A 314 26.43 16.71 10.33
N HIS A 315 25.51 15.92 10.89
CA HIS A 315 25.18 15.95 12.31
C HIS A 315 26.28 15.35 13.20
N GLY A 316 27.23 14.61 12.63
CA GLY A 316 28.34 14.00 13.36
C GLY A 316 27.92 12.88 14.32
N VAL A 317 26.68 12.40 14.23
CA VAL A 317 26.11 11.35 15.08
C VAL A 317 25.34 10.34 14.25
N SER A 318 25.36 9.09 14.71
CA SER A 318 24.56 7.99 14.17
C SER A 318 23.20 7.88 14.85
N TYR A 319 22.25 7.21 14.20
CA TYR A 319 20.94 6.94 14.78
C TYR A 319 20.99 6.16 16.10
N GLN A 320 21.97 5.26 16.24
CA GLN A 320 22.18 4.47 17.46
C GLN A 320 22.64 5.35 18.63
N GLU A 321 23.44 6.38 18.35
CA GLU A 321 23.90 7.33 19.38
C GLU A 321 22.78 8.23 19.88
N LEU A 322 21.75 8.49 19.04
CA LEU A 322 20.55 9.20 19.46
C LEU A 322 19.73 8.43 20.50
N ILE A 323 19.89 7.11 20.61
CA ILE A 323 19.18 6.32 21.62
C ILE A 323 19.77 6.66 23.01
N PRO A 324 18.94 7.15 23.96
CA PRO A 324 19.41 7.51 25.30
C PRO A 324 20.11 6.33 25.99
N PRO A 325 21.27 6.54 26.64
CA PRO A 325 22.07 5.46 27.25
C PRO A 325 21.28 4.55 28.20
N GLU A 326 20.36 5.12 28.97
CA GLU A 326 19.49 4.42 29.92
C GLU A 326 18.51 3.44 29.25
N LEU A 327 18.19 3.63 27.97
CA LEU A 327 17.28 2.77 27.20
C LEU A 327 18.01 1.67 26.44
N ARG A 328 19.34 1.77 26.27
CA ARG A 328 20.14 0.87 25.42
C ARG A 328 20.17 -0.59 25.87
N ASN A 329 19.81 -0.87 27.12
CA ASN A 329 19.78 -2.22 27.69
C ASN A 329 18.40 -2.87 27.67
N LEU A 330 17.37 -2.16 27.19
CA LEU A 330 16.02 -2.70 27.07
C LEU A 330 15.94 -3.71 25.93
N ASN A 331 15.01 -4.66 26.06
CA ASN A 331 14.67 -5.54 24.94
C ASN A 331 13.98 -4.75 23.81
N GLU A 332 13.91 -5.32 22.62
CA GLU A 332 13.40 -4.62 21.42
C GLU A 332 11.99 -4.02 21.60
N ALA A 333 11.05 -4.76 22.20
CA ALA A 333 9.69 -4.25 22.40
C ALA A 333 9.61 -3.16 23.49
N GLN A 334 10.39 -3.31 24.56
CA GLN A 334 10.50 -2.29 25.61
C GLN A 334 11.16 -1.02 25.09
N LEU A 335 12.21 -1.16 24.28
CA LEU A 335 12.91 -0.08 23.62
C LEU A 335 11.96 0.67 22.67
N ASP A 336 11.23 -0.05 21.81
CA ASP A 336 10.24 0.57 20.90
C ASP A 336 9.20 1.38 21.69
N LYS A 337 8.64 0.82 22.76
CA LYS A 337 7.68 1.52 23.62
C LYS A 337 8.29 2.76 24.30
N ALA A 338 9.50 2.65 24.84
CA ALA A 338 10.17 3.75 25.52
C ALA A 338 10.54 4.88 24.54
N LEU A 339 11.00 4.54 23.35
CA LEU A 339 11.30 5.48 22.28
C LEU A 339 10.02 6.14 21.75
N LEU A 340 8.91 5.42 21.63
CA LEU A 340 7.62 6.04 21.32
C LEU A 340 7.25 7.12 22.34
N ALA A 341 7.38 6.82 23.64
CA ALA A 341 7.11 7.78 24.69
C ALA A 341 8.04 9.00 24.61
N ARG A 342 9.34 8.79 24.34
CA ARG A 342 10.31 9.89 24.16
C ARG A 342 10.02 10.73 22.91
N GLY A 343 9.63 10.10 21.81
CA GLY A 343 9.19 10.78 20.60
C GLY A 343 7.94 11.63 20.83
N LEU A 344 6.96 11.12 21.57
CA LEU A 344 5.77 11.88 21.97
C LEU A 344 6.13 13.06 22.87
N GLN A 345 7.10 12.88 23.78
CA GLN A 345 7.62 13.95 24.60
C GLN A 345 8.25 15.07 23.74
N PHE A 346 9.03 14.75 22.71
CA PHE A 346 9.57 15.75 21.78
C PHE A 346 8.50 16.57 21.06
N VAL A 347 7.33 15.97 20.81
CA VAL A 347 6.18 16.66 20.22
C VAL A 347 5.48 17.55 21.25
N ALA A 348 5.35 17.08 22.49
CA ALA A 348 4.71 17.82 23.57
C ALA A 348 5.54 19.03 24.04
N GLU A 349 6.87 18.89 24.06
CA GLU A 349 7.81 19.95 24.45
C GLU A 349 7.85 21.10 23.43
N ASP A 350 7.68 20.80 22.14
CA ASP A 350 7.67 21.80 21.07
C ASP A 350 6.72 21.41 19.91
N PRO A 351 5.40 21.64 20.07
CA PRO A 351 4.42 21.28 19.05
C PRO A 351 4.56 22.13 17.78
N GLY A 352 5.07 23.37 17.90
CA GLY A 352 5.32 24.27 16.77
C GLY A 352 6.41 23.72 15.86
N ARG A 353 7.53 23.28 16.43
CA ARG A 353 8.59 22.59 15.70
C ARG A 353 8.08 21.31 15.06
N TYR A 354 7.30 20.48 15.76
CA TYR A 354 6.72 19.26 15.17
C TYR A 354 5.82 19.57 13.97
N LEU A 355 4.99 20.62 14.04
CA LEU A 355 4.15 21.03 12.92
C LEU A 355 5.00 21.46 11.71
N LEU A 356 6.00 22.32 11.92
CA LEU A 356 6.89 22.77 10.85
C LEU A 356 7.73 21.62 10.27
N LEU A 357 8.23 20.72 11.13
CA LEU A 357 8.92 19.49 10.74
C LEU A 357 8.02 18.56 9.92
N SER A 358 6.74 18.47 10.28
CA SER A 358 5.77 17.67 9.53
C SER A 358 5.46 18.29 8.17
N LEU A 359 5.36 19.62 8.09
CA LEU A 359 5.16 20.34 6.84
C LEU A 359 6.38 20.26 5.92
N SER A 360 7.60 20.25 6.46
CA SER A 360 8.83 20.10 5.65
C SER A 360 9.00 18.71 5.03
N ARG A 361 8.17 17.72 5.41
CA ARG A 361 8.10 16.41 4.74
C ARG A 361 7.41 16.49 3.37
N VAL A 362 6.54 17.48 3.13
CA VAL A 362 5.74 17.56 1.91
C VAL A 362 6.62 17.62 0.64
N PRO A 363 7.62 18.51 0.51
CA PRO A 363 8.46 18.55 -0.68
C PRO A 363 9.16 17.22 -0.97
N ILE A 364 9.58 16.49 0.07
CA ILE A 364 10.27 15.20 -0.03
C ILE A 364 9.34 14.12 -0.57
N TYR A 365 8.10 14.04 -0.08
CA TYR A 365 7.13 13.04 -0.56
C TYR A 365 6.62 13.33 -1.98
N PHE A 366 6.60 14.61 -2.37
CA PHE A 366 6.16 15.06 -3.69
C PHE A 366 7.32 15.45 -4.60
N GLN A 367 8.53 14.94 -4.35
CA GLN A 367 9.70 15.27 -5.14
C GLN A 367 9.68 14.52 -6.48
N PHE A 368 9.48 15.24 -7.58
CA PHE A 368 9.50 14.69 -8.94
C PHE A 368 10.58 15.30 -9.85
N TRP A 369 11.38 16.23 -9.33
CA TRP A 369 12.53 16.79 -10.06
C TRP A 369 13.82 15.99 -9.78
N PRO A 370 14.78 16.02 -10.72
CA PRO A 370 16.09 15.42 -10.52
C PRO A 370 16.85 16.06 -9.35
N THR A 371 17.61 15.26 -8.60
CA THR A 371 18.55 15.76 -7.60
C THR A 371 19.97 15.25 -7.85
N PRO A 372 20.99 16.08 -7.60
CA PRO A 372 22.40 15.70 -7.82
C PRO A 372 22.82 14.45 -7.04
N GLN A 373 22.25 14.24 -5.86
CA GLN A 373 22.57 13.13 -4.95
C GLN A 373 21.89 11.80 -5.36
N SER A 374 21.13 11.79 -6.45
CA SER A 374 20.38 10.60 -6.89
C SER A 374 20.95 10.03 -8.18
N THR A 375 20.87 8.71 -8.31
CA THR A 375 21.29 8.02 -9.54
C THR A 375 20.46 8.48 -10.74
N LEU A 376 21.02 8.35 -11.95
CA LEU A 376 20.29 8.65 -13.19
C LEU A 376 18.97 7.87 -13.27
N LEU A 377 19.00 6.58 -12.92
CA LEU A 377 17.82 5.73 -12.88
C LEU A 377 16.76 6.27 -11.92
N SER A 378 17.15 6.70 -10.71
CA SER A 378 16.22 7.29 -9.74
C SER A 378 15.62 8.60 -10.25
N ASN A 379 16.42 9.47 -10.88
CA ASN A 379 15.93 10.74 -11.44
C ASN A 379 14.96 10.51 -12.61
N VAL A 380 15.28 9.58 -13.51
CA VAL A 380 14.39 9.17 -14.62
C VAL A 380 13.10 8.54 -14.07
N ALA A 381 13.19 7.69 -13.05
CA ALA A 381 12.03 7.10 -12.38
C ALA A 381 11.10 8.14 -11.77
N ARG A 382 11.64 9.15 -11.07
CA ARG A 382 10.83 10.27 -10.53
C ARG A 382 10.07 11.01 -11.62
N LEU A 383 10.78 11.42 -12.68
CA LEU A 383 10.21 12.23 -13.75
C LEU A 383 9.14 11.46 -14.54
N LEU A 384 9.46 10.25 -15.00
CA LEU A 384 8.55 9.44 -15.84
C LEU A 384 7.41 8.80 -15.04
N SER A 385 7.54 8.73 -13.72
CA SER A 385 6.49 8.23 -12.83
C SER A 385 5.72 9.40 -12.24
N PHE A 386 6.14 9.93 -11.08
CA PHE A 386 5.35 10.93 -10.37
C PHE A 386 5.22 12.23 -11.17
N GLY A 387 6.30 12.73 -11.79
CA GLY A 387 6.28 13.98 -12.56
C GLY A 387 5.30 13.95 -13.74
N LEU A 388 5.34 12.88 -14.54
CA LEU A 388 4.47 12.70 -15.69
C LEU A 388 2.99 12.55 -15.30
N PHE A 389 2.71 11.78 -14.23
CA PHE A 389 1.35 11.45 -13.85
C PHE A 389 0.70 12.47 -12.90
N LEU A 390 1.47 13.32 -12.21
CA LEU A 390 0.94 14.29 -11.25
C LEU A 390 -0.13 15.23 -11.84
N PRO A 391 0.04 15.84 -13.03
CA PRO A 391 -0.99 16.68 -13.62
C PRO A 391 -2.31 15.93 -13.86
N PHE A 392 -2.23 14.66 -14.29
CA PHE A 392 -3.39 13.80 -14.50
C PHE A 392 -4.06 13.41 -13.19
N ILE A 393 -3.27 13.14 -12.13
CA ILE A 393 -3.79 12.85 -10.80
C ILE A 393 -4.54 14.07 -10.25
N VAL A 394 -3.95 15.27 -10.33
CA VAL A 394 -4.58 16.52 -9.87
C VAL A 394 -5.85 16.81 -10.68
N TYR A 395 -5.78 16.72 -12.01
CA TYR A 395 -6.94 16.92 -12.88
C TYR A 395 -8.06 15.91 -12.56
N GLY A 396 -7.72 14.62 -12.45
CA GLY A 396 -8.66 13.57 -12.09
C GLY A 396 -9.33 13.80 -10.74
N LEU A 397 -8.56 14.25 -9.73
CA LEU A 397 -9.08 14.63 -8.42
C LEU A 397 -10.06 15.81 -8.52
N VAL A 398 -9.72 16.86 -9.26
CA VAL A 398 -10.60 18.03 -9.48
C VAL A 398 -11.89 17.61 -10.19
N VAL A 399 -11.79 16.76 -11.22
CA VAL A 399 -12.96 16.22 -11.93
C VAL A 399 -13.82 15.37 -11.00
N ALA A 400 -13.23 14.49 -10.20
CA ALA A 400 -13.95 13.66 -9.24
C ALA A 400 -14.68 14.51 -8.19
N ILE A 401 -14.03 15.51 -7.60
CA ILE A 401 -14.64 16.44 -6.64
C ILE A 401 -15.80 17.21 -7.27
N ARG A 402 -15.62 17.73 -8.50
CA ARG A 402 -16.69 18.45 -9.21
C ARG A 402 -17.86 17.54 -9.53
N ALA A 403 -17.59 16.30 -9.92
CA ALA A 403 -18.61 15.35 -10.29
C ALA A 403 -19.37 14.79 -9.08
N ALA A 404 -18.75 14.76 -7.90
CA ALA A 404 -19.37 14.35 -6.63
C ALA A 404 -20.30 15.42 -6.00
N ARG A 405 -20.33 16.65 -6.54
CA ARG A 405 -21.21 17.74 -6.05
C ARG A 405 -22.71 17.38 -6.22
N PRO A 406 -23.62 18.00 -5.45
CA PRO A 406 -25.07 17.75 -5.53
C PRO A 406 -25.66 17.83 -6.94
N SER A 407 -25.14 18.71 -7.79
CA SER A 407 -25.53 18.91 -9.20
C SER A 407 -24.60 18.23 -10.21
N GLY A 408 -23.67 17.39 -9.74
CA GLY A 408 -22.67 16.72 -10.55
C GLY A 408 -23.20 15.46 -11.23
N PRO A 409 -22.61 15.07 -12.38
CA PRO A 409 -23.06 13.93 -13.19
C PRO A 409 -22.95 12.56 -12.48
N LEU A 410 -22.25 12.45 -11.36
CA LEU A 410 -22.17 11.21 -10.57
C LEU A 410 -23.32 11.06 -9.55
N ARG A 411 -24.15 12.10 -9.34
CA ARG A 411 -25.39 12.03 -8.54
C ARG A 411 -26.65 12.05 -9.41
N SER A 412 -26.54 12.35 -10.69
CA SER A 412 -27.64 12.24 -11.64
C SER A 412 -27.95 10.75 -11.86
N PRO A 413 -29.20 10.29 -11.65
CA PRO A 413 -29.55 8.91 -11.93
C PRO A 413 -29.23 8.60 -13.39
N PRO A 414 -28.57 7.46 -13.71
CA PRO A 414 -28.36 7.07 -15.09
C PRO A 414 -29.72 7.00 -15.77
N ALA A 415 -29.85 7.66 -16.91
CA ALA A 415 -31.02 7.56 -17.76
C ALA A 415 -31.19 6.09 -18.16
N ALA A 416 -32.17 5.42 -17.55
CA ALA A 416 -32.73 4.14 -17.95
C ALA A 416 -31.70 3.08 -18.44
N GLN A 417 -30.84 2.59 -17.56
CA GLN A 417 -30.29 1.23 -17.68
C GLN A 417 -30.30 0.58 -16.29
N GLY A 418 -31.09 -0.49 -16.18
CA GLY A 418 -31.29 -1.22 -14.93
C GLY A 418 -30.01 -1.83 -14.38
N ASP A 419 -30.02 -2.01 -13.06
CA ASP A 419 -29.34 -3.10 -12.37
C ASP A 419 -27.81 -3.04 -12.23
N THR A 420 -27.25 -1.85 -11.95
CA THR A 420 -25.92 -1.79 -11.32
C THR A 420 -26.00 -1.07 -9.98
N SER A 421 -25.73 -1.81 -8.90
CA SER A 421 -25.55 -1.26 -7.56
C SER A 421 -24.61 -0.05 -7.63
N ASP A 422 -25.09 1.13 -7.24
CA ASP A 422 -24.38 2.40 -7.41
C ASP A 422 -23.23 2.56 -6.40
N LEU A 423 -22.20 1.74 -6.60
CA LEU A 423 -20.91 1.80 -5.92
C LEU A 423 -20.18 3.12 -6.19
N ARG A 424 -20.47 3.76 -7.33
CA ARG A 424 -19.88 5.05 -7.69
C ARG A 424 -20.25 6.07 -6.62
N LEU A 425 -21.52 6.12 -6.21
CA LEU A 425 -21.92 6.91 -5.05
C LEU A 425 -21.29 6.39 -3.75
N ALA A 426 -21.27 5.09 -3.46
CA ALA A 426 -20.72 4.59 -2.19
C ALA A 426 -19.27 5.03 -1.92
N PHE A 427 -18.41 5.07 -2.95
CA PHE A 427 -17.00 5.49 -2.86
C PHE A 427 -16.76 6.99 -3.07
N LEU A 428 -17.76 7.74 -3.56
CA LEU A 428 -17.66 9.18 -3.84
C LEU A 428 -18.57 10.05 -2.96
N VAL A 429 -19.39 9.46 -2.09
CA VAL A 429 -20.23 10.21 -1.14
C VAL A 429 -19.33 10.76 -0.03
N LEU A 430 -18.94 12.02 -0.21
CA LEU A 430 -19.00 13.01 0.86
C LEU A 430 -20.46 13.45 1.06
#